data_AF-A0A1Q7Q842-F1
#
_entry.id   AF-A0A1Q7Q842-F1
#
_cell.length_a   1.000
_cell.length_b   1.000
_cell.length_c   1.000
_cell.angle_alpha   90.00
_cell.angle_beta   90.00
_cell.angle_gamma   90.00
#
_symmetry.space_group_name_H-M   'P 1'
#
loop_
_entity.id
_entity.type
_entity.pdbx_description
1 polymer ?
#
loop_
_entity_poly.entity_id
_entity_poly.type
_entity_poly.pdbx_seq_one_letter_code
_entity_poly.pdbx_strand_id
1 'polypeptide(L)'
;MDSVYRTAINYATSGIAIAQATGNQNLELALTTQRAVARYYLAVWAKLNPAPATVPLANPLVNDAAAVADANAALALAAALGTPDWRYQFHYDPTTISTDIGFEVNERLEMRIGSAYVYPICTVSGCATGGKTVAVDSLRLKDPVDNRADPELTRFLLNNANGFLTNTRYGSLTFLSARELHLIVGEAALAAADTTGFQNAINAERALDGLSAYTGVGPTALAMLQYERQRNLFLQGRRLIDEYRFGANADLWQAGSEALADPGTFLPITISERIANSYCLANPTSCGGR
;
A
#
# COMPACT_ATOMS: atom_id res chain seq x y z
N MET A 1 12.96 13.66 -0.50
CA MET A 1 11.75 13.08 0.13
C MET A 1 12.01 12.38 1.46
N ASP A 2 13.26 12.03 1.82
CA ASP A 2 13.57 11.47 3.15
C ASP A 2 13.19 12.42 4.31
N SER A 3 13.28 13.73 4.08
CA SER A 3 12.83 14.78 5.00
C SER A 3 11.37 14.67 5.41
N VAL A 4 10.48 14.21 4.52
CA VAL A 4 9.05 14.02 4.81
C VAL A 4 8.88 12.91 5.84
N TYR A 5 9.51 11.75 5.62
CA TYR A 5 9.43 10.63 6.56
C TYR A 5 10.08 10.97 7.90
N ARG A 6 11.26 11.62 7.90
CA ARG A 6 11.93 12.05 9.14
C ARG A 6 11.07 13.04 9.94
N THR A 7 10.42 13.98 9.27
CA THR A 7 9.50 14.93 9.91
C THR A 7 8.29 14.20 10.50
N ALA A 8 7.68 13.27 9.76
CA ALA A 8 6.58 12.46 10.26
C ALA A 8 6.97 11.63 11.49
N ILE A 9 8.17 11.01 11.49
CA ILE A 9 8.70 10.25 12.64
C ILE A 9 8.85 11.17 13.86
N ASN A 10 9.38 12.37 13.68
CA ASN A 10 9.57 13.33 14.76
C ASN A 10 8.22 13.77 15.37
N TYR A 11 7.26 14.16 14.53
CA TYR A 11 5.93 14.56 15.00
C TYR A 11 5.16 13.42 15.65
N ALA A 12 5.20 12.21 15.07
CA ALA A 12 4.58 11.05 15.70
C ALA A 12 5.21 10.74 17.06
N THR A 13 6.54 10.87 17.20
CA THR A 13 7.23 10.68 18.48
C THR A 13 6.78 11.68 19.53
N SER A 14 6.72 12.97 19.19
CA SER A 14 6.21 13.99 20.12
C SER A 14 4.74 13.76 20.47
N GLY A 15 3.91 13.40 19.50
CA GLY A 15 2.50 13.14 19.71
C GLY A 15 2.23 11.91 20.58
N ILE A 16 3.02 10.84 20.45
CA ILE A 16 2.91 9.64 21.31
C ILE A 16 3.12 10.00 22.77
N ALA A 17 4.14 10.81 23.08
CA ALA A 17 4.39 11.26 24.45
C ALA A 17 3.19 12.03 25.03
N ILE A 18 2.53 12.87 24.22
CA ILE A 18 1.33 13.61 24.63
C ILE A 18 0.14 12.65 24.82
N ALA A 19 -0.06 11.70 23.91
CA ALA A 19 -1.14 10.72 23.99
C ALA A 19 -1.02 9.87 25.26
N GLN A 20 0.20 9.42 25.59
CA GLN A 20 0.49 8.69 26.82
C GLN A 20 0.26 9.54 28.07
N ALA A 21 0.74 10.79 28.09
CA ALA A 21 0.54 11.70 29.22
C ALA A 21 -0.95 12.03 29.48
N THR A 22 -1.78 11.98 28.44
CA THR A 22 -3.23 12.25 28.52
C THR A 22 -4.08 10.99 28.61
N GLY A 23 -3.48 9.80 28.56
CA GLY A 23 -4.20 8.51 28.56
C GLY A 23 -5.01 8.24 27.29
N ASN A 24 -4.76 8.95 26.18
CA ASN A 24 -5.51 8.80 24.93
C ASN A 24 -4.95 7.64 24.09
N GLN A 25 -5.37 6.41 24.43
CA GLN A 25 -4.88 5.19 23.80
C GLN A 25 -5.22 5.09 22.30
N ASN A 26 -6.34 5.68 21.85
CA ASN A 26 -6.69 5.70 20.41
C ASN A 26 -5.71 6.56 19.61
N LEU A 27 -5.34 7.73 20.15
CA LEU A 27 -4.36 8.60 19.52
C LEU A 27 -2.95 7.98 19.58
N GLU A 28 -2.61 7.34 20.69
CA GLU A 28 -1.36 6.59 20.83
C GLU A 28 -1.24 5.49 19.77
N LEU A 29 -2.30 4.71 19.55
CA LEU A 29 -2.35 3.68 18.51
C LEU A 29 -2.13 4.26 17.11
N ALA A 30 -2.85 5.33 16.78
CA ALA A 30 -2.74 5.96 15.46
C ALA A 30 -1.33 6.51 15.20
N LEU A 31 -0.75 7.21 16.18
CA LEU A 31 0.59 7.80 16.05
C LEU A 31 1.71 6.76 16.06
N THR A 32 1.58 5.70 16.87
CA THR A 32 2.54 4.59 16.88
C THR A 32 2.52 3.84 15.54
N THR A 33 1.33 3.61 14.99
CA THR A 33 1.18 3.03 13.64
C THR A 33 1.80 3.93 12.57
N GLN A 34 1.51 5.23 12.59
CA GLN A 34 2.10 6.20 11.67
C GLN A 34 3.63 6.22 11.75
N ARG A 35 4.19 6.11 12.96
CA ARG A 35 5.65 6.07 13.15
C ARG A 35 6.27 4.80 12.58
N ALA A 36 5.67 3.64 12.82
CA ALA A 36 6.09 2.36 12.24
C ALA A 36 6.13 2.44 10.71
N VAL A 37 5.03 2.89 10.10
CA VAL A 37 4.88 3.06 8.66
C VAL A 37 5.90 4.06 8.11
N ALA A 38 6.09 5.23 8.75
CA ALA A 38 7.05 6.22 8.30
C ALA A 38 8.50 5.71 8.35
N ARG A 39 8.88 4.96 9.39
CA ARG A 39 10.20 4.31 9.49
C ARG A 39 10.39 3.27 8.40
N TYR A 40 9.38 2.41 8.20
CA TYR A 40 9.41 1.40 7.16
C TYR A 40 9.61 2.02 5.77
N TYR A 41 8.79 3.02 5.39
CA TYR A 41 8.93 3.65 4.07
C TYR A 41 10.17 4.55 3.94
N LEU A 42 10.74 5.07 5.03
CA LEU A 42 12.07 5.69 4.98
C LEU A 42 13.14 4.66 4.61
N ALA A 43 13.07 3.45 5.17
CA ALA A 43 13.98 2.36 4.82
C ALA A 43 13.75 1.83 3.39
N VAL A 44 12.49 1.79 2.91
CA VAL A 44 12.19 1.51 1.50
C VAL A 44 12.77 2.59 0.60
N TRP A 45 12.59 3.87 0.95
CA TRP A 45 13.12 5.01 0.19
C TRP A 45 14.64 4.92 0.03
N ALA A 46 15.36 4.55 1.09
CA ALA A 46 16.81 4.38 1.05
C ALA A 46 17.28 3.27 0.09
N LYS A 47 16.40 2.34 -0.30
CA LYS A 47 16.70 1.27 -1.28
C LYS A 47 16.45 1.70 -2.73
N LEU A 48 15.56 2.66 -2.95
CA LEU A 48 15.11 3.08 -4.28
C LEU A 48 15.62 4.47 -4.67
N ASN A 49 16.20 5.22 -3.73
CA ASN A 49 16.72 6.56 -3.97
C ASN A 49 18.18 6.71 -3.45
N PRO A 50 19.16 7.07 -4.32
CA PRO A 50 18.99 7.34 -5.76
C PRO A 50 18.52 6.10 -6.53
N ALA A 51 17.96 6.30 -7.73
CA ALA A 51 17.42 5.23 -8.55
C ALA A 51 18.44 4.08 -8.70
N PRO A 52 18.06 2.82 -8.43
CA PRO A 52 18.97 1.69 -8.52
C PRO A 52 19.37 1.43 -9.98
N ALA A 53 20.57 0.91 -10.20
CA ALA A 53 21.04 0.58 -11.56
C ALA A 53 20.23 -0.54 -12.23
N THR A 54 19.55 -1.38 -11.45
CA THR A 54 18.75 -2.50 -11.93
C THR A 54 17.53 -2.73 -11.03
N VAL A 55 16.42 -3.12 -11.64
CA VAL A 55 15.21 -3.65 -11.00
C VAL A 55 14.97 -5.07 -11.55
N PRO A 56 14.58 -6.08 -10.72
CA PRO A 56 14.37 -6.03 -9.27
C PRO A 56 15.64 -5.73 -8.47
N LEU A 57 15.45 -5.23 -7.24
CA LEU A 57 16.56 -5.06 -6.31
C LEU A 57 17.07 -6.44 -5.86
N ALA A 58 18.40 -6.60 -5.77
CA ALA A 58 18.99 -7.82 -5.23
C ALA A 58 18.55 -8.09 -3.77
N ASN A 59 18.35 -7.03 -2.98
CA ASN A 59 17.90 -7.09 -1.59
C ASN A 59 16.65 -6.21 -1.38
N PRO A 60 15.46 -6.68 -1.81
CA PRO A 60 14.26 -5.84 -1.87
C PRO A 60 13.54 -5.68 -0.51
N LEU A 61 13.84 -6.56 0.45
CA LEU A 61 13.18 -6.63 1.75
C LEU A 61 13.75 -5.63 2.75
N VAL A 62 12.88 -5.07 3.59
CA VAL A 62 13.22 -4.13 4.66
C VAL A 62 13.21 -4.82 6.02
N ASN A 63 14.25 -4.56 6.81
CA ASN A 63 14.34 -4.96 8.22
C ASN A 63 14.81 -3.75 9.06
N ASP A 64 13.89 -2.82 9.32
CA ASP A 64 14.14 -1.69 10.21
C ASP A 64 13.68 -2.03 11.63
N ALA A 65 14.63 -2.20 12.55
CA ALA A 65 14.35 -2.64 13.91
C ALA A 65 13.39 -1.70 14.66
N ALA A 66 13.45 -0.40 14.39
CA ALA A 66 12.57 0.56 15.05
C ALA A 66 11.14 0.54 14.45
N ALA A 67 11.00 0.32 13.15
CA ALA A 67 9.70 0.08 12.51
C ALA A 67 9.04 -1.18 13.06
N VAL A 68 9.80 -2.27 13.22
CA VAL A 68 9.32 -3.53 13.79
C VAL A 68 8.91 -3.35 15.26
N ALA A 69 9.69 -2.62 16.05
CA ALA A 69 9.34 -2.32 17.44
C ALA A 69 8.03 -1.53 17.54
N ASP A 70 7.88 -0.46 16.75
CA ASP A 70 6.67 0.35 16.71
C ASP A 70 5.46 -0.47 16.20
N ALA A 71 5.65 -1.32 15.18
CA ALA A 71 4.61 -2.17 14.64
C ALA A 71 4.07 -3.16 15.69
N ASN A 72 4.96 -3.85 16.40
CA ASN A 72 4.58 -4.77 17.47
C ASN A 72 3.88 -4.05 18.63
N ALA A 73 4.35 -2.85 19.00
CA ALA A 73 3.72 -2.04 20.05
C ALA A 73 2.29 -1.61 19.67
N ALA A 74 2.09 -1.14 18.43
CA ALA A 74 0.78 -0.77 17.93
C ALA A 74 -0.16 -1.98 17.80
N LEU A 75 0.32 -3.13 17.32
CA LEU A 75 -0.47 -4.37 17.27
C LEU A 75 -0.92 -4.83 18.66
N ALA A 76 -0.02 -4.78 19.64
CA ALA A 76 -0.34 -5.11 21.03
C ALA A 76 -1.39 -4.16 21.61
N LEU A 77 -1.27 -2.84 21.34
CA LEU A 77 -2.24 -1.85 21.79
C LEU A 77 -3.61 -2.03 21.11
N ALA A 78 -3.64 -2.29 19.80
CA ALA A 78 -4.87 -2.57 19.06
C ALA A 78 -5.61 -3.79 19.64
N ALA A 79 -4.87 -4.86 19.95
CA ALA A 79 -5.42 -6.04 20.62
C ALA A 79 -5.96 -5.72 22.03
N ALA A 80 -5.21 -4.95 22.82
CA ALA A 80 -5.64 -4.54 24.16
C ALA A 80 -6.91 -3.68 24.16
N LEU A 81 -7.11 -2.88 23.10
CA LEU A 81 -8.32 -2.08 22.87
C LEU A 81 -9.49 -2.88 22.26
N GLY A 82 -9.32 -4.19 22.00
CA GLY A 82 -10.35 -5.02 21.37
C GLY A 82 -10.57 -4.71 19.88
N THR A 83 -9.58 -4.12 19.21
CA THR A 83 -9.63 -3.74 17.78
C THR A 83 -8.48 -4.37 16.99
N PRO A 84 -8.34 -5.71 16.95
CA PRO A 84 -7.20 -6.38 16.30
C PRO A 84 -7.10 -6.08 14.78
N ASP A 85 -8.22 -5.80 14.11
CA ASP A 85 -8.26 -5.39 12.70
C ASP A 85 -8.42 -3.86 12.56
N TRP A 86 -7.68 -3.10 13.37
CA TRP A 86 -7.75 -1.64 13.40
C TRP A 86 -7.36 -1.01 12.06
N ARG A 87 -8.09 0.04 11.66
CA ARG A 87 -7.86 0.84 10.46
C ARG A 87 -8.05 2.31 10.78
N TYR A 88 -7.12 3.15 10.30
CA TYR A 88 -7.34 4.58 10.19
C TYR A 88 -7.78 4.88 8.76
N GLN A 89 -8.97 5.47 8.62
CA GLN A 89 -9.56 5.74 7.31
C GLN A 89 -9.91 7.22 7.18
N PHE A 90 -9.71 7.74 5.98
CA PHE A 90 -10.35 8.97 5.58
C PHE A 90 -11.79 8.66 5.21
N HIS A 91 -12.72 9.28 5.95
CA HIS A 91 -14.13 9.24 5.67
C HIS A 91 -14.51 10.46 4.83
N TYR A 92 -15.35 10.23 3.84
CA TYR A 92 -15.80 11.23 2.88
C TYR A 92 -17.32 11.26 2.93
N ASP A 93 -17.90 12.45 2.84
CA ASP A 93 -19.35 12.61 2.81
C ASP A 93 -19.73 13.93 2.11
N PRO A 94 -20.99 14.06 1.65
CA PRO A 94 -21.44 15.24 0.91
C PRO A 94 -21.34 16.56 1.68
N THR A 95 -21.22 16.51 3.00
CA THR A 95 -21.19 17.68 3.91
C THR A 95 -19.78 18.05 4.34
N THR A 96 -18.78 17.18 4.14
CA THR A 96 -17.38 17.45 4.49
C THR A 96 -16.50 17.58 3.26
N ILE A 97 -16.11 16.45 2.68
CA ILE A 97 -15.16 16.36 1.57
C ILE A 97 -15.44 15.09 0.76
N SER A 98 -15.23 15.17 -0.56
CA SER A 98 -15.28 14.03 -1.48
C SER A 98 -13.88 13.51 -1.81
N THR A 99 -13.81 12.29 -2.34
CA THR A 99 -12.58 11.74 -2.93
C THR A 99 -12.62 11.83 -4.45
N ASP A 100 -11.61 12.47 -5.03
CA ASP A 100 -11.44 12.52 -6.49
C ASP A 100 -11.22 11.12 -7.08
N ILE A 101 -10.62 10.20 -6.33
CA ILE A 101 -10.46 8.81 -6.78
C ILE A 101 -11.83 8.16 -6.98
N GLY A 102 -12.75 8.34 -6.02
CA GLY A 102 -14.12 7.83 -6.16
C GLY A 102 -14.88 8.51 -7.30
N PHE A 103 -14.72 9.83 -7.47
CA PHE A 103 -15.31 10.56 -8.58
C PHE A 103 -14.84 10.03 -9.94
N GLU A 104 -13.54 9.87 -10.12
CA GLU A 104 -12.96 9.43 -11.39
C GLU A 104 -13.22 7.93 -11.69
N VAL A 105 -13.27 7.07 -10.66
CA VAL A 105 -13.51 5.63 -10.84
C VAL A 105 -14.99 5.28 -10.92
N ASN A 106 -15.84 5.84 -10.05
CA ASN A 106 -17.24 5.40 -9.86
C ASN A 106 -18.27 6.31 -10.53
N GLU A 107 -17.95 7.58 -10.81
CA GLU A 107 -18.91 8.54 -11.39
C GLU A 107 -18.56 8.92 -12.83
N ARG A 108 -17.33 9.38 -13.08
CA ARG A 108 -16.85 9.72 -14.44
C ARG A 108 -16.42 8.50 -15.23
N LEU A 109 -16.03 7.43 -14.53
CA LEU A 109 -15.63 6.16 -15.14
C LEU A 109 -14.40 6.32 -16.06
N GLU A 110 -13.52 7.28 -15.73
CA GLU A 110 -12.31 7.62 -16.47
C GLU A 110 -11.09 6.85 -15.98
N MET A 111 -11.07 6.48 -14.69
CA MET A 111 -10.07 5.59 -14.11
C MET A 111 -10.65 4.19 -13.89
N ARG A 112 -9.76 3.18 -13.88
CA ARG A 112 -10.16 1.76 -13.83
C ARG A 112 -9.36 0.98 -12.81
N ILE A 113 -9.99 -0.04 -12.25
CA ILE A 113 -9.30 -1.06 -11.48
C ILE A 113 -8.61 -2.02 -12.46
N GLY A 114 -7.32 -2.28 -12.21
CA GLY A 114 -6.50 -3.14 -13.06
C GLY A 114 -7.03 -4.58 -13.16
N SER A 115 -6.78 -5.22 -14.30
CA SER A 115 -7.28 -6.56 -14.60
C SER A 115 -6.66 -7.65 -13.73
N ALA A 116 -5.57 -7.33 -13.02
CA ALA A 116 -4.98 -8.18 -11.98
C ALA A 116 -5.92 -8.37 -10.77
N TYR A 117 -6.83 -7.43 -10.51
CA TYR A 117 -7.68 -7.44 -9.32
C TYR A 117 -9.10 -7.94 -9.60
N VAL A 118 -9.68 -7.56 -10.74
CA VAL A 118 -11.10 -7.75 -11.03
C VAL A 118 -11.35 -8.33 -12.43
N TYR A 119 -12.44 -9.08 -12.58
CA TYR A 119 -13.01 -9.41 -13.87
C TYR A 119 -13.96 -8.30 -14.34
N PRO A 120 -13.80 -7.80 -15.58
CA PRO A 120 -14.69 -6.80 -16.17
C PRO A 120 -16.07 -7.38 -16.54
N ILE A 121 -17.16 -6.61 -16.41
CA ILE A 121 -18.43 -6.94 -17.05
C ILE A 121 -18.32 -6.68 -18.56
N CYS A 122 -18.17 -7.73 -19.35
CA CYS A 122 -17.85 -7.61 -20.77
C CYS A 122 -18.97 -7.09 -21.66
N THR A 123 -20.23 -7.21 -21.24
CA THR A 123 -21.41 -6.67 -21.94
C THR A 123 -21.46 -5.14 -21.90
N VAL A 124 -20.90 -4.53 -20.85
CA VAL A 124 -20.79 -3.07 -20.70
C VAL A 124 -19.42 -2.58 -21.19
N SER A 125 -18.39 -3.41 -21.04
CA SER A 125 -16.98 -3.00 -21.17
C SER A 125 -16.33 -3.33 -22.52
N GLY A 126 -16.93 -4.20 -23.36
CA GLY A 126 -16.39 -4.53 -24.69
C GLY A 126 -15.03 -5.26 -24.64
N CYS A 127 -14.92 -6.33 -23.85
CA CYS A 127 -13.66 -7.00 -23.48
C CYS A 127 -12.81 -7.61 -24.62
N ALA A 128 -13.28 -7.68 -25.86
CA ALA A 128 -12.64 -8.49 -26.91
C ALA A 128 -11.27 -7.96 -27.38
N THR A 129 -10.93 -6.70 -27.11
CA THR A 129 -9.66 -6.07 -27.54
C THR A 129 -9.25 -4.93 -26.59
N GLY A 130 -9.12 -5.21 -25.30
CA GLY A 130 -8.76 -4.17 -24.32
C GLY A 130 -9.93 -3.21 -24.03
N GLY A 131 -11.10 -3.79 -23.78
CA GLY A 131 -12.34 -3.08 -23.49
C GLY A 131 -12.22 -2.04 -22.37
N LYS A 132 -13.08 -1.02 -22.43
CA LYS A 132 -13.19 0.02 -21.41
C LYS A 132 -13.89 -0.53 -20.18
N THR A 133 -13.17 -1.13 -19.24
CA THR A 133 -13.84 -1.67 -18.04
C THR A 133 -14.35 -0.59 -17.12
N VAL A 134 -15.66 -0.56 -16.92
CA VAL A 134 -16.40 0.44 -16.14
C VAL A 134 -17.24 -0.20 -15.03
N ALA A 135 -17.57 -1.48 -15.17
CA ALA A 135 -18.30 -2.26 -14.16
C ALA A 135 -17.56 -3.56 -13.84
N VAL A 136 -17.48 -3.89 -12.56
CA VAL A 136 -16.80 -5.09 -12.04
C VAL A 136 -17.83 -6.22 -11.89
N ASP A 137 -17.53 -7.36 -12.51
CA ASP A 137 -18.35 -8.58 -12.39
C ASP A 137 -18.03 -9.29 -11.07
N SER A 138 -16.76 -9.61 -10.89
CA SER A 138 -16.28 -10.43 -9.79
C SER A 138 -14.80 -10.16 -9.50
N LEU A 139 -14.34 -10.59 -8.33
CA LEU A 139 -12.93 -10.48 -7.97
C LEU A 139 -12.11 -11.55 -8.70
N ARG A 140 -11.00 -11.12 -9.34
CA ARG A 140 -10.04 -12.02 -9.99
C ARG A 140 -8.93 -12.44 -9.05
N LEU A 141 -8.48 -11.55 -8.17
CA LEU A 141 -7.41 -11.84 -7.23
C LEU A 141 -7.89 -12.90 -6.22
N LYS A 142 -7.15 -14.01 -6.12
CA LYS A 142 -7.48 -15.14 -5.24
C LYS A 142 -6.40 -15.34 -4.19
N ASP A 143 -6.82 -15.79 -3.02
CA ASP A 143 -5.93 -16.28 -1.98
C ASP A 143 -5.13 -17.50 -2.49
N PRO A 144 -3.79 -17.46 -2.44
CA PRO A 144 -2.97 -18.53 -3.00
C PRO A 144 -2.95 -19.80 -2.15
N VAL A 145 -3.48 -19.77 -0.92
CA VAL A 145 -3.57 -20.94 -0.04
C VAL A 145 -4.96 -21.58 -0.15
N ASP A 146 -6.03 -20.77 -0.05
CA ASP A 146 -7.42 -21.23 -0.03
C ASP A 146 -8.07 -21.26 -1.43
N ASN A 147 -7.43 -20.68 -2.44
CA ASN A 147 -7.90 -20.59 -3.83
C ASN A 147 -9.33 -20.00 -3.97
N ARG A 148 -9.68 -19.08 -3.06
CA ARG A 148 -10.95 -18.33 -3.08
C ARG A 148 -10.71 -16.85 -3.35
N ALA A 149 -11.76 -16.12 -3.74
CA ALA A 149 -11.68 -14.66 -3.88
C ALA A 149 -11.17 -14.03 -2.59
N ASP A 150 -10.23 -13.07 -2.71
CA ASP A 150 -9.63 -12.42 -1.55
C ASP A 150 -10.68 -11.70 -0.67
N PRO A 151 -10.81 -12.04 0.64
CA PRO A 151 -11.83 -11.45 1.50
C PRO A 151 -11.64 -9.95 1.77
N GLU A 152 -10.42 -9.48 2.05
CA GLU A 152 -10.18 -8.07 2.37
C GLU A 152 -10.45 -7.18 1.16
N LEU A 153 -10.00 -7.59 -0.02
CA LEU A 153 -10.27 -6.85 -1.26
C LEU A 153 -11.74 -6.93 -1.66
N THR A 154 -12.42 -8.06 -1.42
CA THR A 154 -13.87 -8.17 -1.57
C THR A 154 -14.59 -7.20 -0.63
N ARG A 155 -14.18 -7.14 0.64
CA ARG A 155 -14.72 -6.19 1.63
C ARG A 155 -14.48 -4.75 1.19
N PHE A 156 -13.27 -4.42 0.74
CA PHE A 156 -12.93 -3.05 0.35
C PHE A 156 -13.64 -2.61 -0.93
N LEU A 157 -13.63 -3.43 -1.99
CA LEU A 157 -14.19 -3.04 -3.29
C LEU A 157 -15.70 -3.27 -3.40
N LEU A 158 -16.16 -4.45 -2.98
CA LEU A 158 -17.44 -5.02 -3.40
C LEU A 158 -18.47 -5.14 -2.26
N ASN A 159 -18.15 -4.73 -1.03
CA ASN A 159 -19.11 -4.80 0.06
C ASN A 159 -20.38 -3.98 -0.27
N ASN A 160 -21.55 -4.61 -0.21
CA ASN A 160 -22.81 -3.98 -0.59
C ASN A 160 -23.23 -2.81 0.30
N ALA A 161 -22.76 -2.75 1.55
CA ALA A 161 -23.12 -1.69 2.48
C ALA A 161 -22.18 -0.47 2.37
N ASN A 162 -20.88 -0.70 2.17
CA ASN A 162 -19.86 0.35 2.28
C ASN A 162 -18.62 0.13 1.41
N GLY A 163 -18.70 -0.71 0.38
CA GLY A 163 -17.61 -0.95 -0.55
C GLY A 163 -17.26 0.30 -1.36
N PHE A 164 -16.01 0.38 -1.81
CA PHE A 164 -15.51 1.50 -2.59
C PHE A 164 -16.30 1.68 -3.89
N LEU A 165 -16.65 0.59 -4.59
CA LEU A 165 -17.38 0.65 -5.86
C LEU A 165 -18.89 0.88 -5.70
N THR A 166 -19.44 0.72 -4.50
CA THR A 166 -20.86 0.95 -4.22
C THR A 166 -21.15 2.38 -3.78
N ASN A 167 -20.09 3.16 -3.51
CA ASN A 167 -20.16 4.56 -3.17
C ASN A 167 -19.68 5.38 -4.37
N THR A 168 -20.30 6.52 -4.67
CA THR A 168 -19.85 7.39 -5.77
C THR A 168 -18.49 7.99 -5.45
N ARG A 169 -18.45 9.20 -4.89
CA ARG A 169 -17.22 9.92 -4.52
C ARG A 169 -16.97 9.96 -3.01
N TYR A 170 -17.60 9.06 -2.26
CA TYR A 170 -17.61 9.08 -0.79
C TYR A 170 -17.13 7.77 -0.15
N GLY A 171 -16.57 6.85 -0.94
CA GLY A 171 -15.99 5.61 -0.42
C GLY A 171 -14.81 5.90 0.52
N SER A 172 -14.79 5.29 1.71
CA SER A 172 -13.71 5.49 2.68
C SER A 172 -12.39 4.88 2.18
N LEU A 173 -11.29 5.58 2.41
CA LEU A 173 -9.95 5.13 2.01
C LEU A 173 -9.09 4.86 3.24
N THR A 174 -8.52 3.66 3.32
CA THR A 174 -7.61 3.28 4.41
C THR A 174 -6.25 3.96 4.21
N PHE A 175 -5.72 4.55 5.27
CA PHE A 175 -4.41 5.18 5.27
C PHE A 175 -3.39 4.44 6.15
N LEU A 176 -3.84 3.90 7.28
CA LEU A 176 -3.03 3.06 8.18
C LEU A 176 -3.86 1.85 8.60
N SER A 177 -3.22 0.71 8.85
CA SER A 177 -3.93 -0.49 9.32
C SER A 177 -3.03 -1.44 10.10
N ALA A 178 -3.64 -2.23 10.99
CA ALA A 178 -2.99 -3.35 11.65
C ALA A 178 -2.43 -4.38 10.64
N ARG A 179 -3.10 -4.54 9.50
CA ARG A 179 -2.65 -5.41 8.40
C ARG A 179 -1.32 -4.95 7.82
N GLU A 180 -1.14 -3.65 7.56
CA GLU A 180 0.16 -3.11 7.14
C GLU A 180 1.26 -3.36 8.20
N LEU A 181 0.93 -3.28 9.50
CA LEU A 181 1.88 -3.58 10.57
C LEU A 181 2.32 -5.05 10.58
N HIS A 182 1.38 -5.99 10.41
CA HIS A 182 1.72 -7.41 10.26
C HIS A 182 2.66 -7.64 9.07
N LEU A 183 2.44 -6.94 7.95
CA LEU A 183 3.30 -7.02 6.77
C LEU A 183 4.69 -6.43 7.00
N ILE A 184 4.81 -5.35 7.78
CA ILE A 184 6.11 -4.79 8.20
C ILE A 184 6.89 -5.81 9.04
N VAL A 185 6.24 -6.44 10.02
CA VAL A 185 6.87 -7.46 10.88
C VAL A 185 7.25 -8.70 10.08
N GLY A 186 6.34 -9.18 9.22
CA GLY A 186 6.59 -10.34 8.37
C GLY A 186 7.75 -10.09 7.40
N GLU A 187 7.76 -8.95 6.72
CA GLU A 187 8.85 -8.61 5.81
C GLU A 187 10.21 -8.56 6.50
N ALA A 188 10.28 -7.97 7.70
CA ALA A 188 11.51 -7.92 8.48
C ALA A 188 12.00 -9.32 8.90
N ALA A 189 11.08 -10.21 9.30
CA ALA A 189 11.41 -11.60 9.61
C ALA A 189 11.94 -12.33 8.36
N LEU A 190 11.29 -12.16 7.21
CA LEU A 190 11.75 -12.76 5.95
C LEU A 190 13.14 -12.25 5.54
N ALA A 191 13.40 -10.95 5.72
CA ALA A 191 14.71 -10.35 5.47
C ALA A 191 15.81 -10.89 6.39
N ALA A 192 15.44 -11.32 7.60
CA ALA A 192 16.34 -11.95 8.57
C ALA A 192 16.46 -13.49 8.40
N ALA A 193 15.83 -14.06 7.36
CA ALA A 193 15.67 -15.51 7.18
C ALA A 193 14.96 -16.23 8.35
N ASP A 194 14.18 -15.49 9.15
CA ASP A 194 13.34 -16.03 10.22
C ASP A 194 12.01 -16.52 9.63
N THR A 195 11.99 -17.79 9.23
CA THR A 195 10.82 -18.43 8.63
C THR A 195 9.65 -18.53 9.61
N THR A 196 9.93 -18.77 10.89
CA THR A 196 8.89 -18.88 11.92
C THR A 196 8.27 -17.52 12.21
N GLY A 197 9.08 -16.48 12.37
CA GLY A 197 8.61 -15.11 12.52
C GLY A 197 7.76 -14.65 11.33
N PHE A 198 8.20 -14.96 10.10
CA PHE A 198 7.43 -14.66 8.90
C PHE A 198 6.06 -15.33 8.91
N GLN A 199 6.00 -16.65 9.16
CA GLN A 199 4.75 -17.39 9.20
C GLN A 199 3.82 -16.86 10.30
N ASN A 200 4.34 -16.54 11.48
CA ASN A 200 3.54 -16.00 12.58
C ASN A 200 2.89 -14.67 12.21
N ALA A 201 3.66 -13.75 11.60
CA ALA A 201 3.15 -12.44 11.19
C ALA A 201 2.10 -12.54 10.08
N ILE A 202 2.37 -13.37 9.05
CA ILE A 202 1.41 -13.61 7.96
C ILE A 202 0.15 -14.30 8.47
N ASN A 203 0.28 -15.31 9.33
CA ASN A 203 -0.89 -16.03 9.83
C ASN A 203 -1.74 -15.19 10.79
N ALA A 204 -1.12 -14.26 11.53
CA ALA A 204 -1.87 -13.28 12.32
C ALA A 204 -2.71 -12.34 11.43
N GLU A 205 -2.18 -11.91 10.28
CA GLU A 205 -2.92 -11.14 9.28
C GLU A 205 -4.07 -11.98 8.69
N ARG A 206 -3.76 -13.18 8.21
CA ARG A 206 -4.73 -14.08 7.57
C ARG A 206 -5.89 -14.45 8.49
N ALA A 207 -5.62 -14.57 9.79
CA ALA A 207 -6.64 -14.85 10.80
C ALA A 207 -7.70 -13.74 10.89
N LEU A 208 -7.38 -12.49 10.52
CA LEU A 208 -8.35 -11.39 10.49
C LEU A 208 -9.48 -11.63 9.45
N ASP A 209 -9.21 -12.43 8.42
CA ASP A 209 -10.17 -12.82 7.38
C ASP A 209 -10.67 -14.27 7.53
N GLY A 210 -10.28 -14.95 8.61
CA GLY A 210 -10.58 -16.38 8.81
C GLY A 210 -10.05 -17.26 7.67
N LEU A 211 -8.91 -16.90 7.08
CA LEU A 211 -8.22 -17.70 6.06
C LEU A 211 -7.40 -18.81 6.70
N SER A 212 -7.12 -19.90 5.96
CA SER A 212 -6.27 -20.97 6.46
C SER A 212 -4.84 -20.48 6.70
N ALA A 213 -4.17 -20.99 7.73
CA ALA A 213 -2.78 -20.65 8.00
C ALA A 213 -1.85 -21.06 6.85
N TYR A 214 -0.94 -20.17 6.45
CA TYR A 214 0.18 -20.48 5.57
C TYR A 214 1.22 -21.30 6.33
N THR A 215 1.51 -22.49 5.81
CA THR A 215 2.41 -23.48 6.43
C THR A 215 3.81 -23.51 5.82
N GLY A 216 4.12 -22.58 4.91
CA GLY A 216 5.32 -22.65 4.07
C GLY A 216 5.16 -23.49 2.79
N VAL A 217 4.01 -24.14 2.61
CA VAL A 217 3.68 -24.92 1.40
C VAL A 217 2.84 -24.08 0.43
N GLY A 218 3.09 -24.24 -0.87
CA GLY A 218 2.42 -23.48 -1.93
C GLY A 218 3.30 -22.35 -2.46
N PRO A 219 2.88 -21.07 -2.40
CA PRO A 219 3.72 -19.96 -2.84
C PRO A 219 5.01 -19.87 -2.01
N THR A 220 6.08 -19.36 -2.62
CA THR A 220 7.29 -19.00 -1.87
C THR A 220 6.96 -17.92 -0.84
N ALA A 221 7.73 -17.82 0.24
CA ALA A 221 7.50 -16.80 1.26
C ALA A 221 7.51 -15.37 0.67
N LEU A 222 8.39 -15.10 -0.31
CA LEU A 222 8.39 -13.82 -1.03
C LEU A 222 7.11 -13.61 -1.84
N ALA A 223 6.65 -14.61 -2.59
CA ALA A 223 5.41 -14.51 -3.36
C ALA A 223 4.19 -14.34 -2.44
N MET A 224 4.21 -15.00 -1.27
CA MET A 224 3.20 -14.84 -0.24
C MET A 224 3.18 -13.40 0.29
N LEU A 225 4.32 -12.84 0.65
CA LEU A 225 4.42 -11.43 1.08
C LEU A 225 3.93 -10.46 0.00
N GLN A 226 4.33 -10.67 -1.26
CA GLN A 226 3.93 -9.83 -2.38
C GLN A 226 2.41 -9.85 -2.58
N TYR A 227 1.80 -11.03 -2.52
CA TYR A 227 0.35 -11.20 -2.60
C TYR A 227 -0.36 -10.47 -1.45
N GLU A 228 0.07 -10.71 -0.21
CA GLU A 228 -0.53 -10.15 0.98
C GLU A 228 -0.43 -8.61 1.01
N ARG A 229 0.69 -8.05 0.54
CA ARG A 229 0.84 -6.60 0.33
C ARG A 229 -0.07 -6.06 -0.77
N GLN A 230 -0.20 -6.79 -1.88
CA GLN A 230 -1.02 -6.39 -3.01
C GLN A 230 -2.50 -6.24 -2.64
N ARG A 231 -3.06 -7.18 -1.87
CA ARG A 231 -4.47 -7.10 -1.40
C ARG A 231 -4.67 -6.04 -0.33
N ASN A 232 -3.82 -6.01 0.70
CA ASN A 232 -4.06 -5.19 1.89
C ASN A 232 -3.78 -3.70 1.68
N LEU A 233 -2.90 -3.36 0.73
CA LEU A 233 -2.44 -1.99 0.49
C LEU A 233 -3.06 -1.39 -0.78
N PHE A 234 -4.11 -2.01 -1.30
CA PHE A 234 -4.83 -1.55 -2.49
C PHE A 234 -5.39 -0.12 -2.27
N LEU A 235 -5.17 0.77 -3.25
CA LEU A 235 -5.47 2.22 -3.20
C LEU A 235 -4.81 3.01 -2.06
N GLN A 236 -3.76 2.50 -1.43
CA GLN A 236 -3.01 3.21 -0.37
C GLN A 236 -1.69 3.83 -0.87
N GLY A 237 -1.49 3.89 -2.19
CA GLY A 237 -0.29 4.48 -2.80
C GLY A 237 1.00 3.69 -2.61
N ARG A 238 0.92 2.39 -2.25
CA ARG A 238 2.10 1.55 -1.95
C ARG A 238 2.56 0.68 -3.13
N ARG A 239 1.64 0.37 -4.04
CA ARG A 239 1.84 -0.67 -5.08
C ARG A 239 3.01 -0.38 -6.02
N LEU A 240 3.13 0.83 -6.54
CA LEU A 240 4.20 1.18 -7.48
C LEU A 240 5.60 0.95 -6.90
N ILE A 241 5.77 1.25 -5.62
CA ILE A 241 7.03 1.04 -4.89
C ILE A 241 7.32 -0.46 -4.74
N ASP A 242 6.29 -1.26 -4.45
CA ASP A 242 6.40 -2.70 -4.38
C ASP A 242 6.73 -3.32 -5.76
N GLU A 243 6.13 -2.82 -6.83
CA GLU A 243 6.40 -3.25 -8.22
C GLU A 243 7.88 -3.04 -8.58
N TYR A 244 8.43 -1.85 -8.33
CA TYR A 244 9.84 -1.57 -8.59
C TYR A 244 10.79 -2.37 -7.71
N ARG A 245 10.57 -2.46 -6.39
CA ARG A 245 11.54 -3.17 -5.54
C ARG A 245 11.54 -4.67 -5.81
N PHE A 246 10.37 -5.25 -6.11
CA PHE A 246 10.21 -6.68 -6.37
C PHE A 246 10.37 -7.08 -7.85
N GLY A 247 10.46 -6.12 -8.77
CA GLY A 247 10.49 -6.39 -10.21
C GLY A 247 9.20 -7.04 -10.72
N ALA A 248 8.07 -6.69 -10.10
CA ALA A 248 6.76 -7.15 -10.53
C ALA A 248 6.16 -6.12 -11.49
N ASN A 249 6.09 -6.45 -12.78
CA ASN A 249 5.52 -5.55 -13.78
C ASN A 249 4.01 -5.40 -13.59
N ALA A 250 3.49 -4.19 -13.75
CA ALA A 250 2.05 -3.99 -13.87
C ALA A 250 1.54 -4.61 -15.19
N ASP A 251 0.27 -5.02 -15.21
CA ASP A 251 -0.38 -5.69 -16.34
C ASP A 251 -0.47 -4.85 -17.61
N LEU A 252 -0.37 -3.53 -17.49
CA LEU A 252 -0.48 -2.56 -18.59
C LEU A 252 0.85 -1.89 -18.97
N TRP A 253 1.96 -2.25 -18.34
CA TRP A 253 3.26 -1.69 -18.74
C TRP A 253 3.65 -2.22 -20.11
N GLN A 254 3.82 -1.31 -21.07
CA GLN A 254 4.18 -1.66 -22.44
C GLN A 254 5.66 -2.02 -22.52
N ALA A 255 5.99 -3.05 -23.30
CA ALA A 255 7.38 -3.40 -23.59
C ALA A 255 8.13 -2.19 -24.18
N GLY A 256 9.29 -1.88 -23.63
CA GLY A 256 10.11 -0.72 -24.04
C GLY A 256 9.65 0.64 -23.49
N SER A 257 8.59 0.70 -22.67
CA SER A 257 8.24 1.92 -21.95
C SER A 257 9.33 2.32 -20.95
N GLU A 258 9.44 3.62 -20.65
CA GLU A 258 10.39 4.16 -19.66
C GLU A 258 10.22 3.48 -18.29
N ALA A 259 8.99 3.13 -17.89
CA ALA A 259 8.73 2.38 -16.66
C ALA A 259 9.48 1.03 -16.57
N LEU A 260 9.78 0.40 -17.71
CA LEU A 260 10.56 -0.84 -17.78
C LEU A 260 12.03 -0.61 -18.14
N ALA A 261 12.29 0.34 -19.05
CA ALA A 261 13.62 0.59 -19.60
C ALA A 261 14.50 1.45 -18.68
N ASP A 262 13.89 2.34 -17.90
CA ASP A 262 14.55 3.22 -16.92
C ASP A 262 13.78 3.18 -15.58
N PRO A 263 13.87 2.07 -14.83
CA PRO A 263 13.11 1.91 -13.60
C PRO A 263 13.57 2.91 -12.53
N GLY A 264 12.61 3.60 -11.93
CA GLY A 264 12.88 4.71 -11.02
C GLY A 264 12.74 6.09 -11.68
N THR A 265 12.33 6.14 -12.95
CA THR A 265 11.86 7.38 -13.57
C THR A 265 10.57 7.85 -12.93
N PHE A 266 10.59 9.06 -12.35
CA PHE A 266 9.44 9.68 -11.69
C PHE A 266 8.75 10.68 -12.63
N LEU A 267 7.52 11.06 -12.27
CA LEU A 267 6.83 12.14 -12.97
C LEU A 267 7.74 13.38 -13.04
N PRO A 268 7.81 14.05 -14.22
CA PRO A 268 8.68 15.20 -14.38
C PRO A 268 8.28 16.31 -13.39
N ILE A 269 9.29 17.03 -12.88
CA ILE A 269 9.03 18.23 -12.07
C ILE A 269 8.18 19.19 -12.90
N THR A 270 7.10 19.69 -12.30
CA THR A 270 6.13 20.54 -13.00
C THR A 270 6.81 21.78 -13.59
N ILE A 271 6.30 22.26 -14.71
CA ILE A 271 6.87 23.43 -15.40
C ILE A 271 6.88 24.67 -14.50
N SER A 272 5.84 24.85 -13.69
CA SER A 272 5.73 25.94 -12.72
C SER A 272 6.86 25.90 -11.69
N GLU A 273 7.16 24.73 -11.14
CA GLU A 273 8.27 24.56 -10.18
C GLU A 273 9.62 24.82 -10.84
N ARG A 274 9.82 24.32 -12.07
CA ARG A 274 11.06 24.54 -12.83
C ARG A 274 11.31 26.02 -13.16
N ILE A 275 10.25 26.79 -13.41
CA ILE A 275 10.36 28.22 -13.73
C ILE A 275 10.48 29.07 -12.46
N ALA A 276 9.81 28.69 -11.37
CA ALA A 276 9.88 29.42 -10.11
C ALA A 276 11.20 29.21 -9.35
N ASN A 277 11.85 28.05 -9.54
CA ASN A 277 13.08 27.71 -8.86
C ASN A 277 14.32 28.11 -9.67
N SER A 278 15.05 29.12 -9.19
CA SER A 278 16.25 29.65 -9.85
C SER A 278 17.38 28.62 -10.03
N TYR A 279 17.45 27.59 -9.18
CA TYR A 279 18.38 26.47 -9.37
C TYR A 279 18.02 25.64 -10.61
N CYS A 280 16.73 25.39 -10.83
CA CYS A 280 16.24 24.65 -11.99
C CYS A 280 16.41 25.43 -13.30
N LEU A 281 16.30 26.76 -13.26
CA LEU A 281 16.60 27.63 -14.39
C LEU A 281 18.09 27.65 -14.73
N ALA A 282 18.95 27.70 -13.71
CA ALA A 282 20.40 27.74 -13.89
C ALA A 282 20.97 26.40 -14.38
N ASN A 283 20.38 25.28 -13.98
CA ASN A 283 20.73 23.96 -14.49
C ASN A 283 19.46 23.09 -14.69
N PRO A 284 18.89 23.06 -15.90
CA PRO A 284 17.68 22.27 -16.19
C PRO A 284 17.81 20.77 -15.91
N THR A 285 19.03 20.22 -15.96
CA THR A 285 19.30 18.80 -15.65
C THR A 285 19.31 18.50 -14.15
N SER A 286 19.46 19.53 -13.31
CA SER A 286 19.44 19.39 -11.84
C SER A 286 18.02 19.20 -11.27
N CYS A 287 17.00 19.49 -12.08
CA CYS A 287 15.58 19.36 -11.74
C CYS A 287 14.83 18.45 -12.73
N GLY A 288 15.56 17.71 -13.56
CA GLY A 288 14.99 16.56 -14.25
C GLY A 288 15.01 15.38 -13.28
N GLY A 289 13.86 14.74 -13.08
CA GLY A 289 13.92 13.32 -12.77
C GLY A 289 14.74 12.65 -13.88
N ARG A 290 15.59 11.68 -13.52
CA ARG A 290 15.77 10.60 -14.49
C ARG A 290 14.41 9.96 -14.69
#